data_AF-A0A3D1M6X8-F1
#
_entry.id   AF-A0A3D1M6X8-F1
#
_cell.length_a   1.000
_cell.length_b   1.000
_cell.length_c   1.000
_cell.angle_alpha   90.00
_cell.angle_beta   90.00
_cell.angle_gamma   90.00
#
_symmetry.space_group_name_H-M   'P 1'
#
loop_
_entity.id
_entity.type
_entity.pdbx_description
1 polymer ?
#
loop_
_entity_poly.entity_id
_entity_poly.type
_entity_poly.pdbx_seq_one_letter_code
_entity_poly.pdbx_strand_id
1 'polypeptide(L)' 'MEEKVIAGKKNGMAVMLLLIVLYAAAVLLMVMGISMGTEENPWLPVFLPGLIWLCIGWFPFLGLKVLKPQEA' A
#
# COMPACT_ATOMS: atom_id res chain seq x y z
N MET A 1 -24.69 -27.90 15.26
CA MET A 1 -23.74 -26.93 14.66
C MET A 1 -24.50 -25.65 14.46
N GLU A 2 -24.21 -24.60 15.23
CA GLU A 2 -24.75 -23.26 15.00
C GLU A 2 -23.72 -22.48 14.18
N GLU A 3 -24.06 -22.19 12.93
CA GLU A 3 -23.21 -21.36 12.07
C GLU A 3 -23.21 -19.94 12.61
N LYS A 4 -22.07 -19.54 13.18
CA LYS A 4 -21.82 -18.14 13.50
C LYS A 4 -21.55 -17.41 12.19
N VAL A 5 -22.56 -16.71 11.67
CA VAL A 5 -22.41 -15.82 10.51
C VAL A 5 -21.36 -14.78 10.85
N ILE A 6 -20.16 -14.95 10.31
CA ILE A 6 -19.11 -13.95 10.40
C ILE A 6 -19.57 -12.83 9.47
N ALA A 7 -20.21 -11.80 10.03
CA ALA A 7 -20.40 -10.54 9.34
C ALA A 7 -19.01 -9.95 9.07
N GLY A 8 -18.43 -10.34 7.92
CA GLY A 8 -17.06 -10.05 7.53
C GLY A 8 -16.79 -8.55 7.59
N LYS A 9 -15.57 -8.16 7.98
CA LYS A 9 -15.16 -6.75 8.00
C LYS A 9 -15.37 -6.15 6.60
N LYS A 10 -16.41 -5.33 6.46
CA LYS A 10 -16.88 -4.71 5.20
C LYS A 10 -15.83 -3.95 4.38
N ASN A 11 -14.69 -3.59 4.97
CA ASN A 11 -13.71 -2.70 4.35
C ASN A 11 -12.49 -3.44 3.74
N GLY A 12 -12.46 -4.77 3.69
CA GLY A 12 -11.29 -5.51 3.17
C GLY A 12 -10.83 -5.05 1.78
N MET A 13 -11.77 -4.95 0.83
CA MET A 13 -11.48 -4.47 -0.53
C MET A 13 -11.12 -2.97 -0.57
N ALA A 14 -11.79 -2.15 0.23
CA ALA A 14 -11.49 -0.72 0.32
C ALA A 14 -10.07 -0.46 0.84
N VAL A 15 -9.62 -1.21 1.85
CA VAL A 15 -8.24 -1.15 2.37
C VAL A 15 -7.24 -1.56 1.30
N MET A 16 -7.54 -2.60 0.52
CA MET A 16 -6.68 -3.06 -0.57
C MET A 16 -6.53 -1.99 -1.66
N LEU A 17 -7.63 -1.34 -2.07
CA LEU A 17 -7.60 -0.22 -3.02
C LEU A 17 -6.82 0.99 -2.47
N LEU A 18 -7.01 1.35 -1.21
CA LEU A 18 -6.25 2.43 -0.56
C LEU A 18 -4.74 2.14 -0.56
N LEU A 19 -4.34 0.91 -0.27
CA LEU A 19 -2.92 0.52 -0.30
C LEU A 19 -2.33 0.63 -1.71
N ILE A 20 -3.09 0.24 -2.74
CA ILE A 20 -2.67 0.40 -4.15
C ILE A 20 -2.47 1.88 -4.49
N VAL A 21 -3.40 2.75 -4.09
CA VAL A 21 -3.28 4.20 -4.29
C VAL A 21 -2.07 4.78 -3.57
N LEU A 22 -1.80 4.35 -2.34
CA LEU A 22 -0.62 4.77 -1.57
C LEU A 22 0.68 4.30 -2.25
N TYR A 23 0.70 3.11 -2.83
CA TYR A 23 1.83 2.64 -3.63
C TYR A 23 2.05 3.48 -4.88
N ALA A 24 0.98 3.82 -5.62
CA ALA A 24 1.07 4.72 -6.77
C ALA A 24 1.61 6.11 -6.37
N ALA A 25 1.12 6.66 -5.25
CA ALA A 25 1.61 7.92 -4.71
C ALA A 25 3.11 7.84 -4.34
N ALA A 26 3.55 6.74 -3.71
CA ALA A 26 4.96 6.55 -3.36
C ALA A 26 5.88 6.50 -4.59
N VAL A 27 5.42 5.87 -5.69
CA VAL A 27 6.16 5.88 -6.97
C VAL A 27 6.24 7.30 -7.54
N LEU A 28 5.16 8.08 -7.50
CA LEU A 28 5.17 9.48 -7.95
C LEU A 28 6.15 10.33 -7.14
N LEU A 29 6.18 10.16 -5.81
CA LEU A 29 7.12 10.85 -4.93
C LEU A 29 8.57 10.50 -5.25
N MET A 30 8.86 9.23 -5.53
CA MET A 30 10.19 8.79 -5.99
C MET A 30 10.59 9.45 -7.31
N VAL A 31 9.69 9.45 -8.30
CA VAL A 31 9.95 10.07 -9.61
C VAL A 31 10.15 11.58 -9.47
N MET A 32 9.33 12.27 -8.68
CA MET A 32 9.50 13.70 -8.43
C MET A 32 10.80 14.00 -7.69
N GLY A 33 11.13 13.25 -6.65
CA GLY A 33 12.37 13.42 -5.90
C GLY A 33 13.62 13.25 -6.76
N ILE A 34 13.61 12.27 -7.68
CA ILE A 34 14.73 12.03 -8.62
C ILE A 34 14.76 13.07 -9.73
N SER A 35 13.61 13.43 -10.32
CA SER A 35 13.55 14.32 -11.49
C SER A 35 13.76 15.80 -11.14
N MET A 36 13.39 16.22 -9.94
CA MET A 36 13.51 17.60 -9.48
C MET A 36 14.72 17.82 -8.57
N GLY A 37 15.32 16.74 -8.05
CA GLY A 37 16.53 16.79 -7.26
C GLY A 37 17.78 17.05 -8.12
N THR A 38 18.70 17.85 -7.59
CA THR A 38 20.04 18.08 -8.16
C THR A 38 21.12 17.66 -7.16
N GLU A 39 22.39 17.57 -7.58
CA GLU A 39 23.48 17.22 -6.67
C GLU A 39 23.61 18.20 -5.49
N GLU A 40 23.31 19.48 -5.71
CA GLU A 40 23.35 20.53 -4.68
C GLU A 40 22.07 20.58 -3.83
N ASN A 41 20.94 20.12 -4.38
CA ASN A 41 19.68 20.02 -3.66
C ASN A 41 18.95 18.71 -4.03
N PRO A 42 19.24 17.60 -3.34
CA PRO A 42 18.77 16.26 -3.74
C PRO A 42 17.28 16.00 -3.45
N TRP A 43 16.48 16.99 -3.03
CA TRP A 43 15.03 16.86 -2.76
C TRP A 43 14.68 15.65 -1.86
N LEU A 44 15.61 15.30 -0.96
CA LEU A 44 15.52 14.17 -0.04
C LEU A 44 14.21 14.10 0.76
N PRO A 45 13.61 15.21 1.23
CA PRO A 45 12.34 15.17 1.97
C PRO A 45 11.17 14.59 1.16
N VAL A 46 11.22 14.66 -0.18
CA VAL A 46 10.17 14.11 -1.06
C VAL A 46 10.49 12.65 -1.43
N PHE A 47 11.76 12.34 -1.65
CA PHE A 47 12.20 11.01 -2.04
C PHE A 47 12.10 9.99 -0.88
N LEU A 48 12.57 10.35 0.32
CA LEU A 48 12.68 9.44 1.46
C LEU A 48 11.33 8.81 1.89
N PRO A 49 10.21 9.54 2.00
CA PRO A 49 8.92 8.95 2.33
C PRO A 49 8.46 7.92 1.29
N GLY A 50 8.68 8.20 0.00
CA GLY A 50 8.36 7.27 -1.08
C GLY A 50 9.18 5.98 -0.98
N LEU A 51 10.50 6.09 -0.75
CA LEU A 51 11.39 4.95 -0.56
C LEU A 51 10.99 4.10 0.65
N ILE A 52 10.78 4.74 1.80
CA ILE A 52 10.37 4.04 3.03
C ILE A 52 9.07 3.29 2.77
N TRP A 53 8.06 3.96 2.21
CA TRP A 53 6.76 3.32 1.94
C TRP A 53 6.87 2.15 0.95
N LEU A 54 7.72 2.22 -0.07
CA LEU A 54 7.95 1.08 -0.96
C LEU A 54 8.59 -0.12 -0.21
N CYS A 55 9.51 0.14 0.73
CA CYS A 55 10.20 -0.89 1.50
C CYS A 55 9.35 -1.57 2.58
N ILE A 56 8.47 -0.83 3.27
CA ILE A 56 7.67 -1.37 4.40
C ILE A 56 6.16 -1.45 4.12
N GLY A 57 5.65 -0.73 3.12
CA GLY A 57 4.22 -0.61 2.83
C GLY A 57 3.55 -1.89 2.32
N TRP A 58 4.33 -2.94 2.03
CA TRP A 58 3.81 -4.24 1.58
C TRP A 58 3.32 -5.10 2.76
N PHE A 59 3.74 -4.79 3.99
CA PHE A 59 3.40 -5.55 5.19
C PHE A 59 1.88 -5.75 5.38
N PRO A 60 1.00 -4.75 5.16
CA PRO A 60 -0.44 -4.92 5.26
C PRO A 60 -1.04 -5.92 4.26
N PHE A 61 -0.37 -6.20 3.12
CA PHE A 61 -0.86 -7.18 2.14
C PHE A 61 -0.77 -8.62 2.65
N LEU A 62 0.15 -8.92 3.59
CA LEU A 62 0.25 -10.24 4.22
C LEU A 62 -1.00 -10.61 5.04
N GLY A 63 -1.75 -9.61 5.51
CA GLY A 63 -2.98 -9.80 6.28
C GLY A 63 -4.23 -10.04 5.43
N LEU A 64 -4.13 -9.94 4.10
CA LEU A 64 -5.24 -10.23 3.20
C LEU A 64 -5.48 -11.74 3.15
N LYS A 65 -6.59 -12.18 3.76
CA LYS A 65 -7.01 -13.58 3.68
C LYS A 65 -7.30 -13.92 2.22
N VAL A 66 -6.56 -14.87 1.67
CA VAL A 66 -6.88 -15.52 0.41
C VAL A 66 -8.18 -16.30 0.62
N LEU A 67 -9.26 -15.85 -0.01
CA LEU A 67 -10.51 -16.61 -0.04
C LEU A 67 -10.23 -17.94 -0.74
N LYS A 68 -10.62 -19.05 -0.11
CA LYS A 68 -10.57 -20.34 -0.80
C LYS A 68 -11.55 -20.27 -1.98
N PRO A 69 -11.27 -20.93 -3.12
CA PRO A 69 -12.09 -20.87 -4.33
C PRO A 69 -13.54 -21.36 -4.15
N GLN A 70 -13.87 -21.89 -2.97
CA GLN A 70 -15.20 -22.38 -2.60
C GLN A 70 -15.99 -21.34 -1.76
N GLU A 71 -15.41 -20.18 -1.47
CA GLU A 71 -16.00 -19.07 -0.71
C GLU A 71 -16.23 -17.80 -1.57
N ALA A 72 -16.04 -17.90 -2.89
CA ALA A 72 -16.26 -16.81 -3.86
C ALA A 72 -17.59 -16.98 -4.60
#